data_AF-A0A364XXA6-F1
#
_entry.id   AF-A0A364XXA6-F1
#
_cell.length_a   1.000
_cell.length_b   1.000
_cell.length_c   1.000
_cell.angle_alpha   90.00
_cell.angle_beta   90.00
_cell.angle_gamma   90.00
#
_symmetry.space_group_name_H-M   'P 1'
#
loop_
_entity.id
_entity.type
_entity.pdbx_description
1 polymer ?
#
loop_
_entity_poly.entity_id
_entity_poly.type
_entity_poly.pdbx_seq_one_letter_code
_entity_poly.pdbx_strand_id
1 'polypeptide(L)'
;MKKILSMIVAIAISGAVFANNSARVSGTDAIVTNNGANVKLYYKSQTTSKVVVSIYNESHKLVFSETVHQENGFARPYNFSNLEEGTYTIDVNDGGAHYAKQVTYKKEKREKSEMHARLTQVVGETGKYILSIPKSAYKTVTVKIYNESNRLTYSAEEQLDGDFAKVYNIGRFGSKVSFEVQDAKGNVITVLN
;
A
#
# COMPACT_ATOMS: atom_id res chain seq x y z
N MET A 1 -0.12 58.65 33.02
CA MET A 1 0.85 57.57 33.28
C MET A 1 0.14 56.39 33.92
N LYS A 2 0.18 55.22 33.28
CA LYS A 2 0.61 53.91 33.82
C LYS A 2 0.02 52.81 32.95
N LYS A 3 0.91 52.17 32.19
CA LYS A 3 0.67 51.03 31.33
C LYS A 3 0.23 49.85 32.19
N ILE A 4 -0.85 49.18 31.84
CA ILE A 4 -1.24 47.91 32.48
C ILE A 4 -0.44 46.82 31.79
N LEU A 5 0.56 46.32 32.51
CA LEU A 5 1.42 45.21 32.13
C LEU A 5 0.64 43.91 32.38
N SER A 6 0.12 43.27 31.33
CA SER A 6 -0.48 41.93 31.45
C SER A 6 0.62 40.89 31.59
N MET A 7 0.69 40.30 32.78
CA MET A 7 1.60 39.23 33.17
C MET A 7 1.06 37.90 32.62
N ILE A 8 1.76 37.32 31.64
CA ILE A 8 1.46 35.99 31.10
C ILE A 8 2.05 34.98 32.08
N VAL A 9 1.19 34.29 32.83
CA VAL A 9 1.58 33.15 33.67
C VAL A 9 1.64 31.92 32.77
N ALA A 10 2.85 31.50 32.41
CA ALA A 10 3.08 30.22 31.76
C ALA A 10 3.07 29.11 32.84
N ILE A 11 2.04 28.28 32.84
CA ILE A 11 1.99 27.08 33.67
C ILE A 11 2.87 26.03 32.99
N ALA A 12 4.11 25.90 33.46
CA ALA A 12 4.98 24.79 33.11
C ALA A 12 4.51 23.56 33.90
N ILE A 13 3.78 22.65 33.27
CA ILE A 13 3.45 21.34 33.85
C ILE A 13 4.69 20.45 33.67
N SER A 14 5.54 20.40 34.68
CA SER A 14 6.61 19.40 34.77
C SER A 14 6.00 18.03 35.05
N GLY A 15 5.92 17.17 34.04
CA GLY A 15 5.60 15.75 34.25
C GLY A 15 6.76 15.07 34.96
N ALA A 16 6.56 14.65 36.21
CA ALA A 16 7.51 13.79 36.90
C ALA A 16 7.45 12.37 36.31
N VAL A 17 8.50 11.96 35.62
CA VAL A 17 8.69 10.55 35.23
C VAL A 17 9.28 9.83 36.44
N PHE A 18 8.49 8.97 37.08
CA PHE A 18 8.98 8.06 38.12
C PHE A 18 9.85 6.98 37.47
N ALA A 19 11.16 7.07 37.66
CA ALA A 19 12.07 5.97 37.37
C ALA A 19 11.99 4.95 38.51
N ASN A 20 11.25 3.85 38.30
CA ASN A 20 11.31 2.70 39.19
C ASN A 20 12.51 1.83 38.77
N ASN A 21 13.61 1.91 39.53
CA ASN A 21 14.79 1.09 39.31
C ASN A 21 14.59 -0.27 39.98
N SER A 22 14.05 -1.23 39.23
CA SER A 22 14.18 -2.65 39.55
C SER A 22 15.04 -3.30 38.48
N ALA A 23 16.28 -3.58 38.86
CA ALA A 23 17.24 -4.30 38.05
C ALA A 23 16.72 -5.71 37.74
N ARG A 24 16.24 -5.90 36.51
CA ARG A 24 16.34 -7.16 35.78
C ARG A 24 16.93 -6.83 34.41
N VAL A 25 18.24 -7.06 34.28
CA VAL A 25 18.85 -7.21 32.97
C VAL A 25 18.39 -8.56 32.44
N SER A 26 17.33 -8.56 31.64
CA SER A 26 17.03 -9.67 30.75
C SER A 26 17.10 -9.10 29.34
N GLY A 27 17.94 -9.71 28.50
CA GLY A 27 18.19 -9.28 27.12
C GLY A 27 16.96 -9.50 26.25
N THR A 28 15.95 -8.68 26.51
CA THR A 28 14.68 -8.63 25.81
C THR A 28 14.70 -7.41 24.91
N ASP A 29 14.69 -7.65 23.60
CA ASP A 29 14.74 -6.61 22.59
C ASP A 29 13.48 -6.65 21.74
N ALA A 30 12.91 -5.48 21.49
CA ALA A 30 11.82 -5.32 20.54
C ALA A 30 12.23 -4.31 19.45
N ILE A 31 12.04 -4.70 18.19
CA ILE A 31 12.34 -3.88 17.02
C ILE A 31 11.09 -3.83 16.16
N VAL A 32 10.69 -2.62 15.82
CA VAL A 32 9.59 -2.39 14.86
C VAL A 32 10.16 -1.83 13.58
N THR A 33 9.80 -2.47 12.47
CA THR A 33 10.10 -1.99 11.11
C THR A 33 8.81 -1.73 10.37
N ASN A 34 8.80 -0.72 9.50
CA ASN A 34 7.64 -0.33 8.72
C ASN A 34 8.01 -0.36 7.23
N ASN A 35 7.22 -1.07 6.43
CA ASN A 35 7.20 -0.96 4.99
C ASN A 35 5.74 -0.76 4.51
N GLY A 36 5.35 0.49 4.30
CA GLY A 36 3.99 0.86 3.88
C GLY A 36 2.94 0.37 4.87
N ALA A 37 2.03 -0.49 4.41
CA ALA A 37 0.99 -1.08 5.26
C ALA A 37 1.47 -2.28 6.09
N ASN A 38 2.68 -2.79 5.87
CA ASN A 38 3.20 -3.94 6.61
C ASN A 38 4.15 -3.47 7.72
N VAL A 39 3.69 -3.55 8.96
CA VAL A 39 4.52 -3.24 10.14
C VAL A 39 4.94 -4.55 10.77
N LYS A 40 6.26 -4.78 10.89
CA LYS A 40 6.80 -6.01 11.48
C LYS A 40 7.40 -5.73 12.85
N LEU A 41 6.93 -6.47 13.84
CA LEU A 41 7.49 -6.54 15.18
C LEU A 41 8.40 -7.76 15.28
N TYR A 42 9.65 -7.55 15.65
CA TYR A 42 10.56 -8.59 16.10
C TYR A 42 10.70 -8.44 17.60
N TYR A 43 10.42 -9.50 18.33
CA TYR A 43 10.58 -9.58 19.77
C TYR A 43 11.51 -10.75 20.10
N LYS A 44 12.52 -10.51 20.91
CA LYS A 44 13.44 -11.54 21.40
C LYS A 44 13.36 -11.58 22.92
N SER A 45 13.26 -12.77 23.48
CA SER A 45 13.33 -13.01 24.92
C SER A 45 14.21 -14.23 25.18
N GLN A 46 14.90 -14.25 26.31
CA GLN A 46 15.69 -15.40 26.78
C GLN A 46 14.86 -16.41 27.58
N THR A 47 13.59 -16.08 27.86
CA THR A 47 12.70 -16.92 28.66
C THR A 47 11.35 -17.08 27.96
N THR A 48 10.68 -18.20 28.18
CA THR A 48 9.30 -18.40 27.75
C THR A 48 8.39 -17.47 28.55
N SER A 49 7.70 -16.56 27.87
CA SER A 49 6.79 -15.61 28.50
C SER A 49 5.52 -15.43 27.68
N LYS A 50 4.45 -15.03 28.36
CA LYS A 50 3.22 -14.55 27.73
C LYS A 50 3.46 -13.09 27.35
N VAL A 51 3.41 -12.79 26.05
CA VAL A 51 3.63 -11.44 25.55
C VAL A 51 2.31 -10.87 25.05
N VAL A 52 1.90 -9.74 25.59
CA VAL A 52 0.76 -8.96 25.12
C VAL A 52 1.29 -7.87 24.19
N VAL A 53 0.78 -7.84 22.97
CA VAL A 53 1.04 -6.75 22.03
C VAL A 53 -0.23 -5.94 21.88
N SER A 54 -0.14 -4.62 22.05
CA SER A 54 -1.25 -3.68 21.87
C SER A 54 -0.86 -2.59 20.90
N ILE A 55 -1.76 -2.22 20.01
CA ILE A 55 -1.55 -1.13 19.05
C ILE A 55 -2.57 -0.05 19.34
N TYR A 56 -2.09 1.16 19.56
CA TYR A 56 -2.90 2.35 19.83
C TYR A 56 -2.76 3.36 18.69
N ASN A 57 -3.82 4.09 18.38
CA ASN A 57 -3.75 5.22 17.45
C ASN A 57 -3.25 6.51 18.13
N GLU A 58 -3.20 7.63 17.40
CA GLU A 58 -2.74 8.94 17.90
C GLU A 58 -3.52 9.45 19.11
N SER A 59 -4.83 9.14 19.17
CA SER A 59 -5.70 9.49 20.30
C SER A 59 -5.57 8.52 21.48
N HIS A 60 -4.56 7.65 21.48
CA HIS A 60 -4.34 6.60 22.48
C HIS A 60 -5.51 5.61 22.59
N LYS A 61 -6.33 5.47 21.54
CA LYS A 61 -7.39 4.46 21.46
C LYS A 61 -6.79 3.14 20.99
N LEU A 62 -7.09 2.06 21.70
CA LEU A 62 -6.71 0.70 21.31
C LEU A 62 -7.38 0.34 19.98
N VAL A 63 -6.57 -0.02 18.97
CA VAL A 63 -7.05 -0.47 17.65
C VAL A 63 -6.83 -1.96 17.42
N PHE A 64 -5.86 -2.56 18.11
CA PHE A 64 -5.60 -4.00 18.03
C PHE A 64 -4.91 -4.48 19.31
N SER A 65 -5.16 -5.73 19.70
CA SER A 65 -4.38 -6.40 20.74
C SER A 65 -4.32 -7.91 20.47
N GLU A 66 -3.18 -8.51 20.78
CA GLU A 66 -3.03 -9.97 20.79
C GLU A 66 -2.18 -10.43 21.97
N THR A 67 -2.30 -11.72 22.27
CA THR A 67 -1.41 -12.41 23.21
C THR A 67 -0.67 -13.50 22.48
N VAL A 68 0.66 -13.46 22.55
CA VAL A 68 1.56 -14.45 21.95
C VAL A 68 2.20 -15.27 23.07
N HIS A 69 2.10 -16.59 22.96
CA HIS A 69 2.78 -17.54 23.83
C HIS A 69 3.91 -18.18 23.02
N GLN A 70 5.17 -17.87 23.34
CA GLN A 70 6.29 -18.44 22.60
C GLN A 70 7.57 -18.50 23.44
N GLU A 71 8.40 -19.50 23.14
CA GLU A 71 9.76 -19.64 23.67
C GLU A 71 10.74 -18.96 22.70
N ASN A 72 11.67 -18.16 23.22
CA ASN A 72 12.77 -17.51 22.46
C ASN A 72 12.40 -16.33 21.55
N GLY A 73 11.18 -15.79 21.65
CA GLY A 73 10.73 -14.61 20.90
C GLY A 73 9.98 -14.94 19.60
N PHE A 74 9.61 -13.91 18.83
CA PHE A 74 8.79 -14.04 17.63
C PHE A 74 9.01 -12.90 16.63
N ALA A 75 8.54 -13.12 15.40
CA ALA A 75 8.35 -12.08 14.39
C ALA A 75 6.87 -12.05 13.97
N ARG A 76 6.21 -10.90 14.12
CA ARG A 76 4.78 -10.72 13.81
C ARG A 76 4.58 -9.57 12.83
N PRO A 77 4.07 -9.84 11.61
CA PRO A 77 3.61 -8.80 10.71
C PRO A 77 2.18 -8.36 11.09
N TYR A 78 1.96 -7.06 11.11
CA TYR A 78 0.66 -6.42 11.28
C TYR A 78 0.31 -5.66 9.99
N ASN A 79 -0.91 -5.87 9.50
CA ASN A 79 -1.39 -5.20 8.30
C ASN A 79 -2.22 -3.96 8.66
N PHE A 80 -1.70 -2.79 8.30
CA PHE A 80 -2.29 -1.48 8.56
C PHE A 80 -3.17 -1.01 7.38
N SER A 81 -3.38 -1.82 6.33
CA SER A 81 -4.07 -1.41 5.09
C SER A 81 -5.47 -0.84 5.30
N ASN A 82 -6.15 -1.25 6.37
CA ASN A 82 -7.51 -0.84 6.71
C ASN A 82 -7.56 0.26 7.79
N LEU A 83 -6.41 0.67 8.31
CA LEU A 83 -6.31 1.73 9.32
C LEU A 83 -6.25 3.11 8.64
N GLU A 84 -6.54 4.16 9.39
CA GLU A 84 -6.36 5.53 8.93
C GLU A 84 -4.87 5.90 8.92
N GLU A 85 -4.49 6.86 8.07
CA GLU A 85 -3.14 7.41 8.12
C GLU A 85 -2.92 8.10 9.48
N GLY A 86 -1.73 7.96 10.04
CA GLY A 86 -1.41 8.51 11.35
C GLY A 86 -0.30 7.77 12.06
N THR A 87 0.00 8.22 13.26
CA THR A 87 1.01 7.65 14.15
C THR A 87 0.36 6.64 15.09
N TYR A 88 0.96 5.47 15.17
CA TYR A 88 0.51 4.38 16.01
C TYR A 88 1.59 4.02 17.01
N THR A 89 1.17 3.67 18.22
CA THR A 89 2.07 3.14 19.25
C THR A 89 1.89 1.64 19.33
N ILE A 90 2.96 0.89 19.07
CA ILE A 90 3.03 -0.55 19.31
C ILE A 90 3.64 -0.75 20.69
N ASP A 91 2.85 -1.34 21.56
CA ASP A 91 3.12 -1.59 22.96
C ASP A 91 3.30 -3.09 23.18
N VAL A 92 4.40 -3.50 23.81
CA VAL A 92 4.76 -4.89 24.05
C VAL A 92 5.01 -5.05 25.54
N ASN A 93 4.25 -5.95 26.17
CA ASN A 93 4.33 -6.24 27.60
C ASN A 93 4.44 -7.75 27.82
N ASP A 94 5.52 -8.20 28.43
CA ASP A 94 5.76 -9.62 28.73
C ASP A 94 5.56 -9.99 30.20
N GLY A 95 4.97 -9.08 30.99
CA GLY A 95 4.75 -9.21 32.43
C GLY A 95 5.93 -8.76 33.29
N GLY A 96 7.10 -8.51 32.70
CA GLY A 96 8.28 -7.98 33.42
C GLY A 96 8.86 -6.71 32.79
N ALA A 97 8.95 -6.68 31.46
CA ALA A 97 9.42 -5.57 30.67
C ALA A 97 8.29 -4.97 29.83
N HIS A 98 8.39 -3.66 29.61
CA HIS A 98 7.46 -2.89 28.81
C HIS A 98 8.24 -2.14 27.73
N TYR A 99 7.81 -2.30 26.48
CA TYR A 99 8.40 -1.63 25.34
C TYR A 99 7.30 -0.95 24.53
N ALA A 100 7.49 0.34 24.23
CA ALA A 100 6.60 1.09 23.37
C ALA A 100 7.39 1.73 22.23
N LYS A 101 6.88 1.59 21.00
CA LYS A 101 7.47 2.20 19.80
C LYS A 101 6.41 2.82 18.92
N GLN A 102 6.66 4.05 18.52
CA GLN A 102 5.83 4.75 17.55
C GLN A 102 6.21 4.40 16.10
N VAL A 103 5.20 4.25 15.26
CA VAL A 103 5.32 4.11 13.80
C VAL A 103 4.36 5.06 13.11
N THR A 104 4.82 5.80 12.12
CA THR A 104 3.94 6.60 11.26
C THR A 104 3.51 5.77 10.06
N TYR A 105 2.21 5.56 9.93
CA TYR A 105 1.59 4.93 8.77
C TYR A 105 1.05 5.99 7.82
N LYS A 106 1.43 5.85 6.55
CA LYS A 106 0.84 6.60 5.43
C LYS A 106 0.31 5.57 4.45
N LYS A 107 -0.92 5.75 3.97
CA LYS A 107 -1.43 4.89 2.90
C LYS A 107 -0.57 5.20 1.70
N GLU A 108 -0.11 4.14 1.05
CA GLU A 108 0.43 4.29 -0.28
C GLU A 108 -0.68 4.88 -1.13
N LYS A 109 -0.45 6.11 -1.62
CA LYS A 109 -1.24 6.61 -2.74
C LYS A 109 -1.00 5.58 -3.82
N ARG A 110 -2.06 4.88 -4.25
CA ARG A 110 -1.98 4.07 -5.45
C ARG A 110 -1.55 5.02 -6.55
N GLU A 111 -0.26 5.01 -6.87
CA GLU A 111 0.27 5.65 -8.06
C GLU A 111 -0.66 5.24 -9.20
N LYS A 112 -1.05 6.23 -10.00
CA LYS A 112 -1.98 6.07 -11.12
C LYS A 112 -1.49 4.87 -11.92
N SER A 113 -2.19 3.73 -11.82
CA SER A 113 -1.81 2.49 -12.50
C SER A 113 -1.55 2.86 -13.95
N GLU A 114 -0.30 2.82 -14.39
CA GLU A 114 -0.02 3.07 -15.79
C GLU A 114 -0.78 2.00 -16.58
N MET A 115 -1.53 2.43 -17.58
CA MET A 115 -2.15 1.49 -18.49
C MET A 115 -1.00 0.72 -19.16
N HIS A 116 -1.20 -0.55 -19.47
CA HIS A 116 -0.28 -1.30 -20.28
C HIS A 116 -1.11 -2.08 -21.29
N ALA A 117 -0.62 -2.16 -22.52
CA ALA A 117 -1.25 -2.95 -23.56
C ALA A 117 -0.16 -3.63 -24.38
N ARG A 118 -0.46 -4.81 -24.88
CA ARG A 118 0.43 -5.55 -25.79
C ARG A 118 -0.37 -6.10 -26.94
N LEU A 119 0.20 -6.01 -28.13
CA LEU A 119 -0.30 -6.69 -29.31
C LEU A 119 0.61 -7.88 -29.62
N THR A 120 0.03 -9.05 -29.86
CA THR A 120 0.78 -10.28 -30.21
C THR A 120 0.13 -10.95 -31.40
N GLN A 121 0.90 -11.28 -32.43
CA GLN A 121 0.39 -12.01 -33.59
C GLN A 121 0.02 -13.45 -33.20
N VAL A 122 -1.12 -13.94 -33.70
CA VAL A 122 -1.52 -15.34 -33.52
C VAL A 122 -0.64 -16.23 -34.41
N VAL A 123 -0.01 -17.24 -33.80
CA VAL A 123 0.90 -18.15 -34.52
C VAL A 123 0.14 -18.89 -35.62
N GLY A 124 0.70 -18.90 -36.84
CA GLY A 124 0.12 -19.57 -38.00
C GLY A 124 -1.05 -18.84 -38.67
N GLU A 125 -1.44 -17.65 -38.19
CA GLU A 125 -2.60 -16.92 -38.67
C GLU A 125 -2.21 -15.50 -39.10
N THR A 126 -2.17 -15.27 -40.42
CA THR A 126 -1.87 -13.94 -40.98
C THR A 126 -3.00 -12.95 -40.66
N GLY A 127 -2.65 -11.78 -40.13
CA GLY A 127 -3.63 -10.72 -39.86
C GLY A 127 -4.52 -10.96 -38.64
N LYS A 128 -4.25 -11.95 -37.78
CA LYS A 128 -4.91 -12.10 -36.48
C LYS A 128 -3.95 -11.72 -35.35
N TYR A 129 -4.40 -10.83 -34.47
CA TYR A 129 -3.62 -10.34 -33.35
C TYR A 129 -4.43 -10.37 -32.06
N ILE A 130 -3.77 -10.67 -30.95
CA ILE A 130 -4.33 -10.63 -29.60
C ILE A 130 -3.91 -9.29 -28.97
N LEU A 131 -4.89 -8.44 -28.65
CA LEU A 131 -4.68 -7.30 -27.77
C LEU A 131 -4.84 -7.79 -26.34
N SER A 132 -3.78 -7.67 -25.53
CA SER A 132 -3.76 -8.04 -24.12
C SER A 132 -3.57 -6.81 -23.25
N ILE A 133 -4.40 -6.65 -22.22
CA ILE A 133 -4.33 -5.59 -21.22
C ILE A 133 -4.33 -6.28 -19.85
N PRO A 134 -3.23 -6.25 -19.09
CA PRO A 134 -3.19 -6.85 -17.77
C PRO A 134 -4.18 -6.15 -16.84
N LYS A 135 -4.61 -6.89 -15.82
CA LYS A 135 -5.53 -6.41 -14.80
C LYS A 135 -5.03 -5.08 -14.24
N SER A 136 -5.89 -4.08 -14.34
CA SER A 136 -5.60 -2.71 -13.94
C SER A 136 -6.76 -2.14 -13.13
N ALA A 137 -6.61 -0.91 -12.64
CA ALA A 137 -7.70 -0.19 -11.99
C ALA A 137 -8.81 0.23 -12.97
N TYR A 138 -8.59 0.07 -14.28
CA TYR A 138 -9.52 0.46 -15.33
C TYR A 138 -10.63 -0.58 -15.48
N LYS A 139 -11.88 -0.11 -15.54
CA LYS A 139 -13.08 -0.96 -15.72
C LYS A 139 -13.56 -1.00 -17.16
N THR A 140 -13.31 0.07 -17.90
CA THR A 140 -13.64 0.18 -19.32
C THR A 140 -12.50 0.86 -20.05
N VAL A 141 -12.30 0.47 -21.31
CA VAL A 141 -11.38 1.11 -22.24
C VAL A 141 -12.03 1.24 -23.60
N THR A 142 -11.69 2.29 -24.34
CA THR A 142 -12.00 2.39 -25.76
C THR A 142 -10.82 1.88 -26.56
N VAL A 143 -11.04 0.88 -27.41
CA VAL A 143 -10.05 0.36 -28.36
C VAL A 143 -10.35 0.95 -29.73
N LYS A 144 -9.38 1.67 -30.30
CA LYS A 144 -9.43 2.22 -31.66
C LYS A 144 -8.34 1.56 -32.51
N ILE A 145 -8.66 1.28 -33.77
CA ILE A 145 -7.68 0.72 -34.72
C ILE A 145 -7.58 1.65 -35.92
N TYR A 146 -6.36 2.06 -36.25
CA TYR A 146 -6.08 2.88 -37.43
C TYR A 146 -5.25 2.08 -38.43
N ASN A 147 -5.47 2.34 -39.71
CA ASN A 147 -4.67 1.75 -40.78
C ASN A 147 -3.35 2.54 -41.00
N GLU A 148 -2.56 2.09 -41.98
CA GLU A 148 -1.29 2.74 -42.39
C GLU A 148 -1.40 4.23 -42.72
N SER A 149 -2.56 4.68 -43.21
CA SER A 149 -2.82 6.09 -43.54
C SER A 149 -3.35 6.88 -42.34
N ASN A 150 -3.25 6.33 -41.11
CA ASN A 150 -3.77 6.89 -39.87
C ASN A 150 -5.29 7.16 -39.89
N ARG A 151 -6.04 6.41 -40.70
CA ARG A 151 -7.50 6.51 -40.75
C ARG A 151 -8.10 5.51 -39.76
N LEU A 152 -9.03 5.98 -38.92
CA LEU A 152 -9.78 5.12 -38.01
C LEU A 152 -10.60 4.09 -38.80
N THR A 153 -10.39 2.82 -38.49
CA THR A 153 -11.06 1.67 -39.14
C THR A 153 -11.93 0.87 -38.19
N TYR A 154 -11.72 1.00 -36.88
CA TYR A 154 -12.50 0.33 -35.84
C TYR A 154 -12.48 1.15 -34.56
N SER A 155 -13.59 1.14 -33.82
CA SER A 155 -13.69 1.69 -32.47
C SER A 155 -14.72 0.91 -31.67
N ALA A 156 -14.37 0.49 -30.45
CA ALA A 156 -15.30 -0.15 -29.53
C ALA A 156 -14.94 0.14 -28.07
N GLU A 157 -15.95 0.21 -27.21
CA GLU A 157 -15.76 0.18 -25.76
C GLU A 157 -15.71 -1.27 -25.29
N GLU A 158 -14.71 -1.61 -24.49
CA GLU A 158 -14.49 -2.94 -23.94
C GLU A 158 -14.54 -2.85 -22.40
N GLN A 159 -15.24 -3.78 -21.77
CA GLN A 159 -15.22 -3.92 -20.32
C GLN A 159 -14.05 -4.82 -19.89
N LEU A 160 -13.33 -4.38 -18.87
CA LEU A 160 -12.21 -5.09 -18.28
C LEU A 160 -12.67 -5.79 -16.99
N ASP A 161 -12.73 -7.11 -17.01
CA ASP A 161 -12.90 -7.93 -15.82
C ASP A 161 -11.67 -8.82 -15.63
N GLY A 162 -10.69 -8.31 -14.87
CA GLY A 162 -9.40 -8.98 -14.69
C GLY A 162 -8.45 -8.69 -15.85
N ASP A 163 -7.69 -9.70 -16.25
CA ASP A 163 -6.85 -9.63 -17.45
C ASP A 163 -7.74 -9.67 -18.68
N PHE A 164 -7.54 -8.74 -19.61
CA PHE A 164 -8.29 -8.67 -20.86
C PHE A 164 -7.42 -9.20 -22.00
N ALA A 165 -8.01 -10.07 -22.82
CA ALA A 165 -7.42 -10.50 -24.08
C ALA A 165 -8.52 -10.65 -25.13
N LYS A 166 -8.33 -10.03 -26.29
CA LYS A 166 -9.27 -10.14 -27.41
C LYS A 166 -8.53 -10.30 -28.73
N VAL A 167 -9.01 -11.24 -29.55
CA VAL A 167 -8.49 -11.49 -30.90
C VAL A 167 -9.15 -10.54 -31.88
N TYR A 168 -8.34 -9.83 -32.65
CA TYR A 168 -8.77 -8.96 -33.75
C TYR A 168 -8.28 -9.54 -35.07
N ASN A 169 -9.21 -9.67 -36.03
CA ASN A 169 -8.85 -9.94 -37.42
C ASN A 169 -8.70 -8.60 -38.16
N ILE A 170 -7.44 -8.23 -38.40
CA ILE A 170 -7.01 -7.00 -39.05
C ILE A 170 -6.61 -7.19 -40.52
N GLY A 171 -6.64 -8.42 -41.05
CA GLY A 171 -6.28 -8.68 -42.45
C GLY A 171 -7.11 -7.88 -43.46
N ARG A 172 -8.31 -7.43 -43.05
CA ARG A 172 -9.19 -6.53 -43.80
C ARG A 172 -8.81 -5.03 -43.75
N PHE A 173 -7.83 -4.64 -42.93
CA PHE A 173 -7.47 -3.23 -42.68
C PHE A 173 -6.07 -2.84 -43.19
N GLY A 174 -5.25 -3.81 -43.61
CA GLY A 174 -3.90 -3.60 -44.14
C GLY A 174 -2.84 -4.46 -43.43
N SER A 175 -1.60 -4.36 -43.89
CA SER A 175 -0.45 -5.06 -43.29
C SER A 175 0.03 -4.42 -41.98
N LYS A 176 -0.14 -3.10 -41.83
CA LYS A 176 0.20 -2.38 -40.60
C LYS A 176 -1.01 -1.64 -40.06
N VAL A 177 -1.16 -1.69 -38.74
CA VAL A 177 -2.20 -1.01 -37.99
C VAL A 177 -1.64 -0.50 -36.67
N SER A 178 -2.24 0.56 -36.16
CA SER A 178 -2.04 1.00 -34.78
C SER A 178 -3.30 0.75 -33.96
N PHE A 179 -3.12 0.24 -32.75
CA PHE A 179 -4.18 0.13 -31.76
C PHE A 179 -3.97 1.23 -30.73
N GLU A 180 -4.97 2.07 -30.53
CA GLU A 180 -5.03 2.97 -29.38
C GLU A 180 -5.98 2.38 -28.34
N VAL A 181 -5.48 2.21 -27.12
CA VAL A 181 -6.28 1.89 -25.95
C VAL A 181 -6.41 3.18 -25.14
N GLN A 182 -7.64 3.61 -24.89
CA GLN A 182 -7.93 4.85 -24.16
C GLN A 182 -8.76 4.53 -22.92
N ASP A 183 -8.32 4.96 -21.74
CA ASP A 183 -9.11 4.84 -20.51
C ASP A 183 -10.20 5.93 -20.40
N ALA A 184 -11.11 5.77 -19.43
CA ALA A 184 -12.19 6.73 -19.19
C ALA A 184 -11.72 8.14 -18.77
N LYS A 185 -10.45 8.30 -18.39
CA LYS A 185 -9.82 9.59 -18.04
C LYS A 185 -9.10 10.22 -19.24
N GLY A 186 -9.10 9.56 -20.40
CA GLY A 186 -8.44 10.02 -21.61
C GLY A 186 -6.94 9.70 -21.69
N ASN A 187 -6.39 8.87 -20.80
CA ASN A 187 -5.01 8.40 -20.99
C ASN A 187 -5.00 7.40 -22.15
N VAL A 188 -4.03 7.54 -23.06
CA VAL A 188 -3.94 6.75 -24.29
C VAL A 188 -2.62 5.99 -24.33
N ILE A 189 -2.68 4.74 -24.78
CA ILE A 189 -1.51 3.96 -25.17
C ILE A 189 -1.69 3.47 -26.59
N THR A 190 -0.65 3.63 -27.38
CA THR A 190 -0.60 3.15 -28.76
C THR A 190 0.31 1.93 -28.83
N VAL A 191 -0.19 0.84 -29.42
CA VAL A 191 0.60 -0.34 -29.74
C VAL A 191 0.53 -0.63 -31.24
N LEU A 192 1.65 -1.04 -31.80
CA LEU A 192 1.82 -1.32 -33.23
C LEU A 192 1.97 -2.83 -33.44
N ASN A 193 1.62 -3.29 -34.63
CA ASN A 193 1.68 -4.70 -35.02
C ASN A 193 2.97 -5.10 -35.74
#